data_AF-A0A965HE11-F1
#
_entry.id   AF-A0A965HE11-F1
#
_cell.length_a   1.000
_cell.length_b   1.000
_cell.length_c   1.000
_cell.angle_alpha   90.00
_cell.angle_beta   90.00
_cell.angle_gamma   90.00
#
_symmetry.space_group_name_H-M   'P 1'
#
loop_
_entity.id
_entity.type
_entity.pdbx_description
1 polymer ?
#
loop_
_entity_poly.entity_id
_entity_poly.type
_entity_poly.pdbx_seq_one_letter_code
_entity_poly.pdbx_strand_id
1 'polypeptide(L)'
;MSMKRWRPQLIALAILLAFVGFSASYVRYFVRARTHSVIIFFVPGASPELLSLAQARDSNRQLSGLGNADSMAFVETQATDRLTGDAAALASFLATGEPTPSGRLSL
;
A
#
# COMPACT_ATOMS: atom_id res chain seq x y z
N MET A 1 29.33 37.82 37.78
CA MET A 1 27.91 37.41 37.72
C MET A 1 27.42 37.64 36.30
N SER A 2 27.58 36.63 35.42
CA SER A 2 27.28 36.79 33.99
C SER A 2 25.77 36.87 33.81
N MET A 3 25.25 38.05 33.48
CA MET A 3 23.84 38.25 33.11
C MET A 3 23.46 37.22 32.05
N LYS A 4 22.55 36.33 32.42
CA LYS A 4 22.10 35.18 31.65
C LYS A 4 21.65 35.67 30.27
N ARG A 5 22.43 35.36 29.24
CA ARG A 5 22.10 35.58 27.82
C ARG A 5 20.94 34.65 27.43
N TRP A 6 19.77 34.90 27.99
CA TRP A 6 18.61 34.01 27.84
C TRP A 6 17.91 34.18 26.49
N ARG A 7 17.99 35.39 25.91
CA ARG A 7 17.48 35.70 24.57
C ARG A 7 18.10 34.82 23.47
N PRO A 8 19.43 34.71 23.33
CA PRO A 8 20.02 33.82 22.33
C PRO A 8 19.76 32.34 22.64
N GLN A 9 19.63 31.94 23.91
CA GLN A 9 19.25 30.56 24.26
C GLN A 9 17.83 30.20 23.81
N LEU A 10 16.86 31.11 23.95
CA LEU A 10 15.50 30.90 23.47
C LEU A 10 15.42 30.87 21.94
N ILE A 11 16.19 31.72 21.26
CA ILE A 11 16.28 31.71 19.79
C ILE A 11 16.90 30.39 19.32
N ALA A 12 17.97 29.93 19.97
CA ALA A 12 18.59 28.64 19.66
C ALA A 12 17.62 27.47 19.88
N LEU A 13 16.83 27.50 20.97
CA LEU A 13 15.80 26.49 21.23
C LEU A 13 14.69 26.50 20.17
N ALA A 14 14.23 27.68 19.74
CA ALA A 14 13.20 27.80 18.71
C ALA A 14 13.69 27.25 17.36
N ILE A 15 14.94 27.57 16.98
CA ILE A 15 15.56 27.01 15.76
C ILE A 15 15.72 25.51 15.87
N LEU A 16 16.14 24.99 17.03
CA LEU A 16 16.26 23.55 17.27
C LEU A 16 14.91 22.85 17.11
N LEU A 17 13.84 23.37 17.72
CA LEU A 17 12.49 22.82 17.60
C LEU A 17 11.98 22.86 16.17
N ALA A 18 12.19 23.98 15.46
CA ALA A 18 11.83 24.10 14.06
C ALA A 18 12.58 23.08 13.19
N PHE A 19 13.87 22.89 13.43
CA PHE A 19 14.69 21.92 12.71
C PHE A 19 14.26 20.47 12.98
N VAL A 20 13.98 20.12 14.24
CA VAL A 20 13.48 18.78 14.61
C VAL A 20 12.11 18.52 13.99
N GLY A 21 11.19 19.49 14.07
CA GLY A 21 9.86 19.37 13.46
C GLY A 21 9.92 19.24 11.94
N PHE A 22 10.78 20.03 11.29
CA PHE A 22 11.00 19.95 9.85
C PHE A 22 11.62 18.61 9.44
N SER A 23 12.65 18.15 10.17
CA SER A 23 13.32 16.88 9.90
C SER A 23 12.37 15.69 10.06
N ALA A 24 11.57 15.66 11.13
CA ALA A 24 10.60 14.59 11.35
C ALA A 24 9.51 14.56 10.27
N SER A 25 8.98 15.72 9.88
CA SER A 25 8.02 15.83 8.77
C SER A 25 8.65 15.42 7.43
N TYR A 26 9.86 15.86 7.15
CA TYR A 26 10.57 15.48 5.92
C TYR A 26 10.75 13.97 5.82
N VAL A 27 11.18 13.31 6.91
CA VAL A 27 11.30 11.84 6.93
C VAL A 27 9.94 11.16 6.78
N ARG A 28 8.90 11.67 7.45
CA ARG A 28 7.57 11.03 7.39
C ARG A 28 6.89 11.15 6.03
N TYR A 29 7.02 12.31 5.36
CA TYR A 29 6.27 12.61 4.14
C TYR A 29 7.09 12.45 2.86
N PHE A 30 8.38 12.79 2.88
CA PHE A 30 9.22 12.76 1.68
C PHE A 30 10.12 11.55 1.60
N VAL A 31 10.62 11.04 2.73
CA VAL A 31 11.33 9.76 2.76
C VAL A 31 10.28 8.66 2.73
N ARG A 32 9.72 8.44 1.55
CA ARG A 32 8.88 7.28 1.25
C ARG A 32 9.71 6.06 1.63
N ALA A 33 9.31 5.39 2.71
CA ALA A 33 10.01 4.22 3.21
C ALA A 33 10.16 3.27 2.03
N ARG A 34 11.41 3.06 1.59
CA ARG A 34 11.70 2.12 0.50
C ARG A 34 11.03 0.81 0.89
N THR A 35 10.16 0.28 0.04
CA THR A 35 9.44 -0.94 0.37
C THR A 35 10.48 -2.06 0.50
N HIS A 36 10.83 -2.44 1.73
CA HIS A 36 11.89 -3.42 1.98
C HIS A 36 11.46 -4.83 1.57
N SER A 37 10.15 -5.08 1.50
CA SER A 37 9.54 -6.33 1.07
C SER A 37 8.11 -6.10 0.59
N VAL A 38 7.71 -6.79 -0.47
CA VAL A 38 6.32 -6.81 -0.96
C VAL A 38 5.77 -8.21 -0.73
N ILE A 39 4.65 -8.33 -0.01
CA ILE A 39 3.92 -9.59 0.18
C ILE A 39 2.64 -9.49 -0.65
N ILE A 40 2.43 -10.45 -1.55
CA ILE A 40 1.29 -10.49 -2.45
C ILE A 40 0.44 -11.72 -2.10
N PHE A 41 -0.85 -11.50 -1.83
CA PHE A 41 -1.81 -12.57 -1.59
C PHE A 41 -2.70 -12.76 -2.81
N PHE A 42 -2.72 -13.97 -3.35
CA PHE A 42 -3.57 -14.34 -4.48
C PHE A 42 -4.72 -15.22 -4.01
N VAL A 43 -5.95 -14.75 -4.19
CA VAL A 43 -7.16 -15.51 -3.88
C VAL A 43 -7.96 -15.71 -5.17
N PRO A 44 -7.75 -16.83 -5.88
CA PRO A 44 -8.45 -17.08 -7.14
C PRO A 44 -9.96 -17.22 -6.91
N GLY A 45 -10.76 -16.57 -7.76
CA GLY A 45 -12.22 -16.63 -7.69
C GLY A 45 -12.85 -15.83 -6.56
N ALA A 46 -12.10 -15.00 -5.83
CA ALA A 46 -12.66 -14.08 -4.84
C ALA A 46 -13.34 -12.90 -5.53
N SER A 47 -14.62 -13.06 -5.89
CA SER A 47 -15.44 -11.94 -6.34
C SER A 47 -15.87 -11.08 -5.14
N PRO A 48 -16.15 -9.78 -5.35
CA PRO A 48 -16.70 -8.92 -4.30
C PRO A 48 -18.00 -9.48 -3.68
N GLU A 49 -18.84 -10.17 -4.47
CA GLU A 49 -20.05 -10.79 -3.93
C GLU A 49 -19.73 -11.96 -3.00
N LEU A 50 -18.76 -12.80 -3.37
CA LEU A 50 -18.35 -13.94 -2.53
C LEU A 50 -17.65 -13.48 -1.24
N LEU A 51 -16.85 -12.41 -1.31
CA LEU A 51 -16.23 -11.81 -0.14
C LEU A 51 -17.25 -11.20 0.82
N SER A 52 -18.25 -10.47 0.29
CA SER A 52 -19.33 -9.91 1.12
C SER A 52 -20.21 -11.01 1.74
N LEU A 53 -20.48 -12.10 1.01
CA LEU A 53 -21.20 -13.26 1.53
C LEU A 53 -20.39 -13.98 2.63
N ALA A 54 -19.08 -14.14 2.44
CA ALA A 54 -18.21 -14.74 3.44
C ALA A 54 -18.17 -13.91 4.74
N GLN A 55 -18.13 -12.58 4.62
CA GLN A 55 -18.18 -11.67 5.76
C GLN A 55 -19.55 -11.69 6.45
N ALA A 56 -20.65 -11.79 5.69
CA ALA A 56 -22.00 -11.92 6.25
C ALA A 56 -22.21 -13.24 6.99
N ARG A 57 -21.57 -14.32 6.52
CA ARG A 57 -21.67 -15.66 7.12
C ARG A 57 -20.93 -15.78 8.45
N ASP A 58 -19.83 -15.05 8.63
CA ASP A 58 -19.01 -15.10 9.84
C ASP A 58 -18.70 -13.67 10.31
N SER A 59 -19.74 -13.00 10.83
CA SER A 59 -19.69 -11.58 11.23
C SER A 59 -18.67 -11.27 12.33
N ASN A 60 -18.26 -12.30 13.09
CA ASN A 60 -17.25 -12.17 14.15
C ASN A 60 -15.81 -12.33 13.60
N ARG A 61 -15.67 -12.82 12.37
CA ARG A 61 -14.40 -13.01 11.68
C ARG A 61 -14.21 -11.89 10.67
N GLN A 62 -14.04 -10.69 11.20
CA GLN A 62 -13.76 -9.52 10.38
C GLN A 62 -12.46 -9.79 9.59
N LEU A 63 -12.52 -9.61 8.26
CA LEU A 63 -11.33 -9.65 7.40
C LEU A 63 -10.49 -8.39 7.69
N SER A 64 -9.88 -8.33 8.87
CA SER A 64 -9.14 -7.15 9.36
C SER A 64 -8.02 -6.72 8.40
N GLY A 65 -7.50 -7.65 7.59
CA GLY A 65 -6.54 -7.34 6.54
C GLY A 65 -7.12 -6.62 5.32
N LEU A 66 -8.36 -6.95 4.89
CA LEU A 66 -9.02 -6.26 3.77
C LEU A 66 -9.70 -4.97 4.23
N GLY A 67 -10.35 -4.98 5.40
CA GLY A 67 -11.10 -3.82 5.91
C GLY A 67 -10.22 -2.65 6.36
N ASN A 68 -8.95 -2.90 6.69
CA ASN A 68 -7.98 -1.87 7.07
C ASN A 68 -7.00 -1.52 5.93
N ALA A 69 -7.27 -1.94 4.69
CA ALA A 69 -6.43 -1.56 3.57
C ALA A 69 -6.60 -0.05 3.29
N ASP A 70 -5.50 0.71 3.35
CA ASP A 70 -5.49 2.16 3.09
C ASP A 70 -5.93 2.52 1.66
N SER A 71 -5.87 1.56 0.73
CA SER A 71 -6.21 1.75 -0.67
C SER A 71 -6.85 0.50 -1.27
N MET A 72 -7.94 0.69 -2.02
CA MET A 72 -8.56 -0.33 -2.85
C MET A 72 -8.62 0.16 -4.29
N ALA A 73 -8.36 -0.74 -5.24
CA ALA A 73 -8.48 -0.49 -6.66
C ALA A 73 -9.20 -1.67 -7.32
N PHE A 74 -10.08 -1.37 -8.27
CA PHE A 74 -10.65 -2.36 -9.16
C PHE A 74 -9.70 -2.54 -10.34
N VAL A 75 -9.31 -3.79 -10.61
CA VAL A 75 -8.43 -4.13 -11.74
C VAL A 75 -9.26 -4.97 -12.70
N GLU A 76 -9.39 -4.50 -13.94
CA GLU A 76 -9.98 -5.31 -15.00
C GLU A 76 -9.01 -6.40 -15.44
N THR A 77 -9.47 -7.65 -15.39
CA THR A 77 -8.68 -8.83 -15.68
C THR A 77 -8.94 -9.28 -17.12
N GLN A 78 -8.43 -8.54 -18.08
CA GLN A 78 -8.59 -8.87 -19.50
C GLN A 78 -7.42 -9.77 -19.97
N ALA A 79 -7.74 -10.87 -20.66
CA ALA A 79 -6.75 -11.60 -21.44
C ALA A 79 -6.78 -11.10 -22.89
N THR A 80 -5.67 -11.23 -23.61
CA THR A 80 -5.56 -10.71 -24.99
C THR A 80 -6.54 -11.38 -25.96
N ASP A 81 -6.98 -12.60 -25.64
CA ASP A 81 -7.81 -13.46 -26.49
C ASP A 81 -9.21 -13.75 -25.91
N ARG A 82 -9.47 -13.36 -24.66
CA ARG A 82 -10.75 -13.61 -23.97
C ARG A 82 -11.15 -12.46 -23.06
N LEU A 83 -12.46 -12.22 -23.01
CA LEU A 83 -13.09 -11.25 -22.10
C LEU A 83 -12.93 -11.64 -20.62
N THR A 84 -12.73 -12.93 -20.34
CA THR A 84 -12.42 -13.45 -19.01
C THR A 84 -11.00 -14.00 -19.02
N GLY A 85 -10.09 -13.29 -18.35
CA GLY A 85 -8.73 -13.76 -18.14
C GLY A 85 -8.71 -14.99 -17.24
N ASP A 86 -7.89 -15.98 -17.61
CA ASP A 86 -7.64 -17.13 -16.75
C ASP A 86 -6.57 -16.82 -15.70
N ALA A 87 -6.38 -17.73 -14.74
CA ALA A 87 -5.41 -17.53 -13.66
C ALA A 87 -3.97 -17.36 -14.16
N ALA A 88 -3.61 -17.99 -15.29
CA ALA A 88 -2.28 -17.90 -15.88
C ALA A 88 -2.03 -16.52 -16.52
N ALA A 89 -3.00 -15.99 -17.27
CA ALA A 89 -2.91 -14.66 -17.85
C ALA A 89 -2.87 -13.57 -16.78
N LEU A 90 -3.67 -13.72 -15.72
CA LEU A 90 -3.67 -12.80 -14.57
C LEU A 90 -2.33 -12.79 -13.83
N ALA A 91 -1.79 -13.97 -13.53
CA ALA A 91 -0.49 -14.09 -12.86
C ALA A 91 0.62 -13.45 -13.69
N SER A 92 0.60 -13.65 -15.01
CA SER A 92 1.56 -13.06 -15.96
C SER A 92 1.46 -11.54 -16.01
N PHE A 93 0.24 -11.01 -16.14
CA PHE A 93 -0.01 -9.57 -16.12
C PHE A 93 0.46 -8.92 -14.82
N LEU A 94 0.26 -9.56 -13.68
CA LEU A 94 0.69 -9.00 -12.39
C LEU A 94 2.19 -9.12 -12.16
N ALA A 95 2.84 -10.11 -12.77
CA ALA A 95 4.29 -10.27 -12.69
C ALA A 95 5.04 -9.35 -13.66
N THR A 96 4.52 -9.14 -14.87
CA THR A 96 5.22 -8.46 -15.98
C THR A 96 4.64 -7.11 -16.37
N GLY A 97 3.37 -6.86 -16.05
CA GLY A 97 2.62 -5.69 -16.51
C GLY A 97 2.05 -5.81 -17.93
N GLU A 98 2.32 -6.92 -18.64
CA GLU A 98 1.84 -7.13 -20.01
C GLU A 98 0.70 -8.14 -20.08
N PRO A 99 -0.37 -7.85 -20.87
CA PRO A 99 -1.48 -8.78 -21.03
C PRO A 99 -1.07 -9.97 -21.92
N THR A 100 -1.21 -11.19 -21.39
CA THR A 100 -0.91 -12.43 -22.11
C THR A 100 -2.17 -13.20 -22.52
N PRO A 101 -2.08 -14.09 -23.53
CA PRO A 101 -3.17 -14.99 -23.89
C PRO A 101 -3.55 -15.92 -22.75
N SER A 102 -4.82 -16.33 -22.72
CA SER A 102 -5.34 -17.29 -21.76
C SER A 102 -4.58 -18.62 -21.84
N GLY A 103 -4.25 -19.21 -20.69
CA GLY A 103 -3.57 -20.50 -20.59
C GLY A 103 -2.06 -20.43 -20.80
N ARG A 104 -1.48 -19.22 -20.89
CA ARG A 104 -0.04 -19.00 -21.03
C ARG A 104 0.51 -18.18 -19.89
N LEU A 105 1.67 -18.62 -19.39
CA LEU A 105 2.52 -17.83 -18.52
C LEU A 105 3.46 -16.97 -19.39
N SER A 106 3.66 -15.71 -19.03
CA SER A 106 4.70 -14.87 -19.66
C SER A 106 6.08 -15.51 -19.45
N LEU A 107 6.82 -15.67 -20.54
CA LEU A 107 8.22 -16.12 -20.55
C LEU A 107 9.15 -14.91 -20.41
#